data_AF-X5D4H5-F1
#
_entry.id   AF-X5D4H5-F1
#
_cell.length_a   1.000
_cell.length_b   1.000
_cell.length_c   1.000
_cell.angle_alpha   90.00
_cell.angle_beta   90.00
_cell.angle_gamma   90.00
#
_symmetry.space_group_name_H-M   'P 1'
#
loop_
_entity.id
_entity.type
_entity.pdbx_description
1 polymer ?
#
loop_
_entity_poly.entity_id
_entity_poly.type
_entity_poly.pdbx_seq_one_letter_code
_entity_poly.pdbx_strand_id
1 'polypeptide(L)'
;MWFSKITQAMWMREMYDHYPKTPYVGIWLFWRPALIVNSPELARRILVKDFDAFRNRLIGTGTGKMDPMGGLNIFTLNDPLWTTLRRRLTPVFTSSKLKSLHNLFATKGKELVQRIDNSMGWLDRVADRDYRIDDNLTITKGTPVYLNGLGMQHDPDYYPEPDTFDPDRFLPENDDGTRPYMPFGEGPRNCI
;
A
#
# COMPACT_ATOMS: atom_id res chain seq x y z
N MET A 1 -18.81 0.71 14.11
CA MET A 1 -18.36 -0.24 13.08
C MET A 1 -17.53 0.40 11.96
N TRP A 2 -17.75 1.68 11.57
CA TRP A 2 -17.06 2.26 10.40
C TRP A 2 -16.04 3.39 10.70
N PHE A 3 -15.87 3.77 11.98
CA PHE A 3 -14.88 4.78 12.42
C PHE A 3 -13.97 4.29 13.56
N SER A 4 -13.92 2.98 13.79
CA SER A 4 -13.02 2.39 14.79
C SER A 4 -11.61 2.29 14.21
N LYS A 5 -10.57 2.53 15.03
CA LYS A 5 -9.15 2.37 14.66
C LYS A 5 -8.72 0.91 14.37
N ILE A 6 -9.67 -0.01 14.20
CA ILE A 6 -9.42 -1.43 13.94
C ILE A 6 -9.65 -1.71 12.46
N THR A 7 -8.77 -2.52 11.89
CA THR A 7 -8.91 -2.95 10.49
C THR A 7 -10.02 -3.99 10.35
N GLN A 8 -10.51 -4.19 9.13
CA GLN A 8 -11.49 -5.24 8.84
C GLN A 8 -11.00 -6.64 9.26
N ALA A 9 -9.70 -6.91 9.10
CA ALA A 9 -9.12 -8.19 9.50
C ALA A 9 -9.15 -8.39 11.02
N MET A 10 -8.82 -7.34 11.78
CA MET A 10 -8.90 -7.38 13.25
C MET A 10 -10.35 -7.56 13.72
N TRP A 11 -11.30 -6.85 13.12
CA TRP A 11 -12.70 -7.01 13.43
C TRP A 11 -13.23 -8.44 13.14
N MET A 12 -12.82 -9.05 12.03
CA MET A 12 -13.15 -10.45 11.72
C MET A 12 -12.58 -11.40 12.79
N ARG A 13 -11.38 -11.10 13.33
CA ARG A 13 -10.77 -11.87 14.41
C ARG A 13 -11.55 -11.71 15.71
N GLU A 14 -11.91 -10.49 16.10
CA GLU A 14 -12.74 -10.24 17.28
C GLU A 14 -14.08 -10.99 17.18
N MET A 15 -14.69 -11.05 15.99
CA MET A 15 -15.94 -11.79 15.80
C MET A 15 -15.78 -13.30 15.93
N TYR A 16 -14.65 -13.84 15.52
CA TYR A 16 -14.32 -15.24 15.75
C TYR A 16 -14.19 -15.54 17.25
N ASP A 17 -13.47 -14.68 17.98
CA ASP A 17 -13.19 -14.87 19.40
C ASP A 17 -14.45 -14.62 20.28
N HIS A 18 -15.34 -13.71 19.88
CA HIS A 18 -16.58 -13.38 20.60
C HIS A 18 -17.64 -14.49 20.54
N TYR A 19 -17.67 -15.27 19.46
CA TYR A 19 -18.62 -16.37 19.26
C TYR A 19 -17.92 -17.73 19.22
N PRO A 20 -17.27 -18.14 20.33
CA PRO A 20 -16.46 -19.35 20.34
C PRO A 20 -17.33 -20.58 20.07
N LYS A 21 -16.79 -21.52 19.28
CA LYS A 21 -17.44 -22.80 18.91
C LYS A 21 -18.69 -22.70 18.04
N THR A 22 -18.99 -21.55 17.44
CA THR A 22 -20.05 -21.44 16.42
C THR A 22 -19.46 -21.60 15.01
N PRO A 23 -20.04 -22.44 14.14
CA PRO A 23 -19.49 -22.69 12.80
C PRO A 23 -19.71 -21.52 11.83
N TYR A 24 -20.65 -20.63 12.13
CA TYR A 24 -20.97 -19.44 11.35
C TYR A 24 -21.68 -18.38 12.20
N VAL A 25 -21.59 -17.13 11.76
CA VAL A 25 -22.22 -15.96 12.40
C VAL A 25 -22.91 -15.12 11.33
N GLY A 26 -24.18 -14.77 11.55
CA GLY A 26 -24.92 -13.87 10.68
C GLY A 26 -24.58 -12.41 10.98
N ILE A 27 -24.37 -11.62 9.94
CA ILE A 27 -24.16 -10.18 10.03
C ILE A 27 -25.06 -9.46 9.03
N TRP A 28 -25.24 -8.15 9.20
CA TRP A 28 -25.87 -7.30 8.20
C TRP A 28 -24.82 -6.45 7.49
N LEU A 29 -24.71 -6.62 6.18
CA LEU A 29 -23.96 -5.73 5.30
C LEU A 29 -24.90 -4.63 4.82
N PHE A 30 -24.91 -3.48 5.51
CA PHE A 30 -25.71 -2.27 5.21
C PHE A 30 -27.19 -2.54 4.87
N TRP A 31 -27.49 -3.02 3.65
CA TRP A 31 -28.83 -3.31 3.13
C TRP A 31 -29.14 -4.80 2.93
N ARG A 32 -28.24 -5.74 3.26
CA ARG A 32 -28.49 -7.19 3.08
C ARG A 32 -27.85 -8.05 4.16
N PRO A 33 -28.45 -9.20 4.53
CA PRO A 33 -27.82 -10.16 5.41
C PRO A 33 -26.60 -10.81 4.73
N ALA A 34 -25.59 -11.16 5.53
CA ALA A 34 -24.44 -11.94 5.10
C ALA A 34 -24.01 -12.91 6.20
N LEU A 35 -23.18 -13.88 5.84
CA LEU A 35 -22.73 -14.93 6.73
C LEU A 35 -21.20 -14.90 6.83
N ILE A 36 -20.69 -14.90 8.05
CA ILE A 36 -19.29 -15.16 8.37
C ILE A 36 -19.17 -16.67 8.65
N VAL A 37 -18.20 -17.32 8.02
CA VAL A 37 -17.94 -18.76 8.20
C VAL A 37 -16.70 -18.94 9.08
N ASN A 38 -16.88 -19.61 10.21
CA ASN A 38 -15.84 -19.84 11.23
C ASN A 38 -15.36 -21.31 11.28
N SER A 39 -16.07 -22.24 10.61
CA SER A 39 -15.68 -23.66 10.52
C SER A 39 -14.83 -23.94 9.27
N PRO A 40 -13.63 -24.55 9.41
CA PRO A 40 -12.81 -24.98 8.29
C PRO A 40 -13.51 -25.99 7.36
N GLU A 41 -14.34 -26.87 7.93
CA GLU A 41 -15.11 -27.87 7.19
C GLU A 41 -16.14 -27.19 6.29
N LEU A 42 -16.87 -26.22 6.84
CA LEU A 42 -17.86 -25.45 6.09
C LEU A 42 -17.19 -24.55 5.04
N ALA A 43 -16.07 -23.92 5.37
CA ALA A 43 -15.29 -23.13 4.42
C ALA A 43 -14.82 -23.98 3.23
N ARG A 44 -14.25 -25.16 3.49
CA ARG A 44 -13.84 -26.09 2.43
C ARG A 44 -15.02 -26.57 1.59
N ARG A 45 -16.17 -26.83 2.22
CA ARG A 45 -17.39 -27.20 1.51
C ARG A 45 -17.81 -26.09 0.53
N ILE A 46 -17.89 -24.84 0.98
CA ILE A 46 -18.28 -23.69 0.15
C ILE A 46 -17.27 -23.43 -0.97
N LEU A 47 -15.98 -23.43 -0.64
CA LEU A 47 -14.92 -23.03 -1.57
C LEU A 47 -14.52 -24.12 -2.57
N VAL A 48 -14.75 -25.40 -2.25
CA VAL A 48 -14.28 -26.54 -3.06
C VAL A 48 -15.44 -27.43 -3.49
N LYS A 49 -16.18 -28.01 -2.54
CA LYS A 49 -17.19 -29.03 -2.84
C LYS A 49 -18.40 -28.46 -3.57
N ASP A 50 -18.90 -27.33 -3.08
CA ASP A 50 -20.10 -26.66 -3.55
C ASP A 50 -19.74 -25.41 -4.38
N PHE A 51 -18.51 -25.33 -4.91
CA PHE A 51 -17.99 -24.17 -5.64
C PHE A 51 -18.91 -23.71 -6.77
N ASP A 52 -19.59 -24.66 -7.43
CA ASP A 52 -20.55 -24.37 -8.50
C ASP A 52 -21.69 -23.43 -8.09
N ALA A 53 -22.05 -23.41 -6.80
CA ALA A 53 -23.05 -22.50 -6.24
C ALA A 53 -22.44 -21.16 -5.78
N PHE A 54 -21.11 -21.09 -5.58
CA PHE A 54 -20.39 -19.95 -4.98
C PHE A 54 -19.27 -19.39 -5.90
N ARG A 55 -19.47 -19.45 -7.22
CA ARG A 55 -18.46 -19.05 -8.22
C ARG A 55 -18.05 -17.58 -8.16
N ASN A 56 -19.01 -16.70 -7.89
CA ASN A 56 -18.88 -15.26 -8.08
C ASN A 56 -18.54 -14.54 -6.77
N ARG A 57 -17.81 -13.43 -6.89
CA ARG A 57 -17.42 -12.59 -5.74
C ARG A 57 -18.42 -11.46 -5.52
N LEU A 58 -18.49 -10.98 -4.29
CA LEU A 58 -19.37 -9.85 -3.92
C LEU A 58 -19.05 -8.57 -4.72
N ILE A 59 -17.77 -8.28 -4.95
CA ILE A 59 -17.32 -7.09 -5.69
C ILE A 59 -17.50 -7.27 -7.21
N GLY A 60 -18.08 -8.39 -7.67
CA GLY A 60 -18.28 -8.64 -9.08
C GLY A 60 -19.30 -7.68 -9.69
N THR A 61 -18.84 -6.70 -10.47
CA THR A 61 -19.67 -5.60 -10.98
C THR A 61 -20.58 -5.99 -12.14
N GLY A 62 -20.38 -7.15 -12.75
CA GLY A 62 -21.18 -7.62 -13.88
C GLY A 62 -20.93 -6.81 -15.17
N THR A 63 -20.64 -7.51 -16.26
CA THR A 63 -20.50 -7.02 -17.66
C THR A 63 -19.50 -5.88 -17.94
N GLY A 64 -18.96 -5.16 -16.95
CA GLY A 64 -18.04 -4.04 -17.15
C GLY A 64 -18.66 -2.82 -17.84
N LYS A 65 -20.01 -2.71 -17.87
CA LYS A 65 -20.71 -1.66 -18.63
C LYS A 65 -20.54 -0.25 -18.08
N MET A 66 -20.46 -0.09 -16.75
CA MET A 66 -20.23 1.21 -16.11
C MET A 66 -18.75 1.49 -15.86
N ASP A 67 -17.98 0.47 -15.48
CA ASP A 67 -16.53 0.56 -15.31
C ASP A 67 -15.86 -0.65 -15.97
N PRO A 68 -15.37 -0.48 -17.22
CA PRO A 68 -14.67 -1.53 -17.92
C PRO A 68 -13.33 -1.90 -17.25
N MET A 69 -12.62 -0.93 -16.66
CA MET A 69 -11.29 -1.15 -16.10
C MET A 69 -11.35 -1.93 -14.79
N GLY A 70 -12.24 -1.52 -13.87
CA GLY A 70 -12.47 -2.24 -12.62
C GLY A 70 -13.30 -3.50 -12.83
N GLY A 71 -14.25 -3.50 -13.77
CA GLY A 71 -15.20 -4.61 -13.98
C GLY A 71 -14.72 -5.74 -14.88
N LEU A 72 -13.74 -5.52 -15.76
CA LEU A 72 -13.14 -6.56 -16.61
C LEU A 72 -11.81 -7.11 -16.06
N ASN A 73 -11.52 -6.85 -14.79
CA ASN A 73 -10.34 -7.37 -14.10
C ASN A 73 -10.57 -8.81 -13.60
N ILE A 74 -9.52 -9.64 -13.56
CA ILE A 74 -9.60 -11.04 -13.10
C ILE A 74 -10.06 -11.16 -11.64
N PHE A 75 -9.90 -10.11 -10.83
CA PHE A 75 -10.30 -10.10 -9.44
C PHE A 75 -11.79 -9.80 -9.21
N THR A 76 -12.48 -9.29 -10.23
CA THR A 76 -13.86 -8.79 -10.15
C THR A 76 -14.78 -9.43 -11.20
N LEU A 77 -14.26 -10.07 -12.24
CA LEU A 77 -15.07 -10.76 -13.23
C LEU A 77 -15.90 -11.89 -12.61
N ASN A 78 -17.13 -12.02 -13.10
CA ASN A 78 -18.01 -13.15 -12.82
C ASN A 78 -17.87 -14.24 -13.89
N ASP A 79 -18.24 -15.47 -13.54
CA ASP A 79 -18.34 -16.56 -14.50
C ASP A 79 -19.47 -16.32 -15.53
N PRO A 80 -19.31 -16.78 -16.79
CA PRO A 80 -18.23 -17.66 -17.30
C PRO A 80 -16.99 -16.92 -17.85
N LEU A 81 -16.99 -15.59 -17.87
CA LEU A 81 -15.88 -14.79 -18.39
C LEU A 81 -14.61 -14.97 -17.54
N TRP A 82 -14.77 -15.03 -16.22
CA TRP A 82 -13.67 -15.32 -15.30
C TRP A 82 -12.96 -16.63 -15.65
N THR A 83 -13.69 -17.74 -15.79
CA THR A 83 -13.10 -19.04 -16.18
C THR A 83 -12.32 -18.95 -17.49
N THR A 84 -12.88 -18.24 -18.49
CA THR A 84 -12.23 -18.07 -19.79
C THR A 84 -10.93 -17.28 -19.68
N LEU A 85 -10.94 -16.15 -18.97
CA LEU A 85 -9.78 -15.29 -18.77
C LEU A 85 -8.70 -16.01 -17.94
N ARG A 86 -9.11 -16.66 -16.83
CA ARG A 86 -8.21 -17.41 -15.96
C ARG A 86 -7.46 -18.47 -16.75
N ARG A 87 -8.15 -19.24 -17.58
CA ARG A 87 -7.54 -20.29 -18.42
C ARG A 87 -6.49 -19.72 -19.39
N ARG A 88 -6.72 -18.53 -19.95
CA ARG A 88 -5.76 -17.84 -20.83
C ARG A 88 -4.54 -17.30 -20.08
N LEU A 89 -4.72 -16.86 -18.83
CA LEU A 89 -3.63 -16.32 -18.00
C LEU A 89 -2.78 -17.40 -17.33
N THR A 90 -3.34 -18.57 -16.99
CA THR A 90 -2.62 -19.65 -16.28
C THR A 90 -1.24 -19.99 -16.87
N PRO A 91 -1.04 -20.11 -18.20
CA PRO A 91 0.26 -20.44 -18.79
C PRO A 91 1.36 -19.41 -18.50
N VAL A 92 1.00 -18.14 -18.23
CA VAL A 92 1.95 -17.07 -17.93
C VAL A 92 2.55 -17.23 -16.52
N PHE A 93 1.80 -17.82 -15.59
CA PHE A 93 2.18 -17.97 -14.18
C PHE A 93 2.74 -19.36 -13.87
N THR A 94 3.37 -20.02 -14.84
CA THR A 94 4.07 -21.29 -14.59
C THR A 94 5.36 -21.05 -13.80
N SER A 95 5.78 -22.03 -13.00
CA SER A 95 7.02 -21.94 -12.22
C SER A 95 8.24 -21.66 -13.12
N SER A 96 8.27 -22.21 -14.35
CA SER A 96 9.34 -21.95 -15.33
C SER A 96 9.34 -20.48 -15.78
N LYS A 97 8.17 -19.93 -16.14
CA LYS A 97 8.08 -18.53 -16.57
C LYS A 97 8.39 -17.57 -15.43
N LEU A 98 7.92 -17.85 -14.20
CA LEU A 98 8.25 -17.05 -13.02
C LEU A 98 9.76 -17.08 -12.71
N LYS A 99 10.39 -18.26 -12.78
CA LYS A 99 11.85 -18.39 -12.62
C LYS A 99 12.61 -17.61 -13.70
N SER A 100 12.12 -17.61 -14.96
CA SER A 100 12.74 -16.83 -16.04
C SER A 100 12.71 -15.32 -15.80
N LEU A 101 11.73 -14.83 -15.03
CA LEU A 101 11.60 -13.40 -14.68
C LEU A 101 12.38 -13.02 -13.43
N HIS A 102 12.87 -13.99 -12.65
CA HIS A 102 13.57 -13.74 -11.38
C HIS A 102 14.73 -12.76 -11.53
N ASN A 103 15.58 -12.97 -12.55
CA ASN A 103 16.72 -12.09 -12.80
C ASN A 103 16.28 -10.65 -13.09
N LEU A 104 15.20 -10.47 -13.85
CA LEU A 104 14.67 -9.13 -14.14
C LEU A 104 14.18 -8.45 -12.86
N PHE A 105 13.44 -9.17 -12.00
CA PHE A 105 13.00 -8.63 -10.72
C PHE A 105 14.17 -8.29 -9.80
N ALA A 106 15.20 -9.15 -9.73
CA ALA A 106 16.39 -8.89 -8.94
C ALA A 106 17.14 -7.64 -9.44
N THR A 107 17.34 -7.53 -10.76
CA THR A 107 17.99 -6.36 -11.35
C THR A 107 17.18 -5.09 -11.11
N LYS A 108 15.87 -5.10 -11.36
CA LYS A 108 15.02 -3.93 -11.13
C LYS A 108 14.85 -3.58 -9.67
N GLY A 109 14.83 -4.58 -8.78
CA GLY A 109 14.89 -4.36 -7.34
C GLY A 109 16.18 -3.66 -6.92
N LYS A 110 17.33 -4.12 -7.43
CA LYS A 110 18.63 -3.48 -7.16
C LYS A 110 18.70 -2.06 -7.74
N GLU A 111 18.27 -1.85 -8.98
CA GLU A 111 18.20 -0.52 -9.59
C GLU A 111 17.27 0.42 -8.81
N LEU A 112 16.15 -0.10 -8.30
CA LEU A 112 15.21 0.66 -7.48
C LEU A 112 15.86 1.08 -6.16
N VAL A 113 16.50 0.15 -5.45
CA VAL A 113 17.25 0.46 -4.22
C VAL A 113 18.33 1.50 -4.51
N GLN A 114 19.14 1.29 -5.55
CA GLN A 114 20.17 2.27 -5.92
C GLN A 114 19.59 3.64 -6.30
N ARG A 115 18.40 3.70 -6.92
CA ARG A 115 17.73 4.98 -7.19
C ARG A 115 17.18 5.62 -5.92
N ILE A 116 16.69 4.83 -4.97
CA ILE A 116 16.26 5.31 -3.66
C ILE A 116 17.47 5.86 -2.90
N ASP A 117 18.59 5.13 -2.89
CA ASP A 117 19.85 5.58 -2.28
C ASP A 117 20.41 6.83 -2.99
N ASN A 118 20.25 6.91 -4.31
CA ASN A 118 20.63 8.08 -5.12
C ASN A 118 19.50 9.12 -5.25
N SER A 119 18.44 9.03 -4.44
CA SER A 119 17.29 9.94 -4.56
C SER A 119 17.72 11.35 -4.19
N MET A 120 17.70 12.20 -5.21
CA MET A 120 17.79 13.66 -5.22
C MET A 120 18.04 14.29 -3.83
N GLY A 121 19.33 14.42 -3.49
CA GLY A 121 19.73 14.85 -2.15
C GLY A 121 19.48 16.33 -1.84
N TRP A 122 18.90 17.09 -2.78
CA TRP A 122 18.55 18.48 -2.55
C TRP A 122 17.26 18.89 -3.25
N LEU A 123 16.56 19.84 -2.64
CA LEU A 123 15.43 20.56 -3.23
C LEU A 123 15.87 22.00 -3.50
N ASP A 124 15.59 22.54 -4.68
CA ASP A 124 15.97 23.92 -5.02
C ASP A 124 14.75 24.86 -5.09
N ARG A 125 14.96 26.12 -4.72
CA ARG A 125 13.99 27.22 -4.81
C ARG A 125 14.70 28.48 -5.27
N VAL A 126 13.95 29.50 -5.70
CA VAL A 126 14.48 30.84 -5.99
C VAL A 126 13.68 31.86 -5.19
N ALA A 127 14.36 32.78 -4.54
CA ALA A 127 13.70 33.85 -3.79
C ALA A 127 13.00 34.84 -4.74
N ASP A 128 11.68 34.99 -4.62
CA ASP A 128 10.90 35.94 -5.44
C ASP A 128 10.98 37.40 -4.94
N ARG A 129 11.47 37.58 -3.70
CA ARG A 129 11.68 38.87 -3.04
C ARG A 129 12.82 38.76 -2.04
N ASP A 130 13.35 39.91 -1.63
CA ASP A 130 14.27 39.97 -0.50
C ASP A 130 13.57 39.40 0.74
N TYR A 131 14.20 38.42 1.39
CA TYR A 131 13.62 37.69 2.51
C TYR A 131 14.65 37.57 3.64
N ARG A 132 14.38 38.25 4.76
CA ARG A 132 15.20 38.18 5.98
C ARG A 132 14.84 36.90 6.72
N ILE A 133 15.81 35.98 6.85
CA ILE A 133 15.69 34.73 7.60
C ILE A 133 15.82 35.02 9.09
N ASP A 134 16.88 35.75 9.46
CA ASP A 134 17.18 36.16 10.83
C ASP A 134 17.99 37.45 10.84
N ASP A 135 18.57 37.81 11.99
CA ASP A 135 19.30 39.06 12.11
C ASP A 135 20.57 39.16 11.26
N ASN A 136 21.14 38.01 10.90
CA ASN A 136 22.42 37.85 10.23
C ASN A 136 22.27 37.49 8.74
N LEU A 137 21.12 36.96 8.31
CA LEU A 137 20.92 36.47 6.96
C LEU A 137 19.67 37.06 6.28
N THR A 138 19.90 37.75 5.16
CA THR A 138 18.87 38.14 4.19
C THR A 138 19.16 37.51 2.84
N ILE A 139 18.19 36.79 2.28
CA ILE A 139 18.25 36.21 0.94
C ILE A 139 17.72 37.24 -0.05
N THR A 140 18.58 37.73 -0.95
CA THR A 140 18.19 38.68 -1.99
C THR A 140 17.29 38.04 -3.04
N LYS A 141 16.40 38.83 -3.63
CA LYS A 141 15.56 38.42 -4.76
C LYS A 141 16.41 37.85 -5.90
N GLY A 142 15.96 36.74 -6.47
CA GLY A 142 16.61 36.02 -7.56
C GLY A 142 17.67 35.02 -7.09
N THR A 143 18.00 34.97 -5.80
CA THR A 143 18.98 34.02 -5.28
C THR A 143 18.42 32.60 -5.26
N PRO A 144 19.10 31.61 -5.86
CA PRO A 144 18.74 30.21 -5.71
C PRO A 144 19.10 29.70 -4.31
N VAL A 145 18.21 28.91 -3.72
CA VAL A 145 18.32 28.30 -2.41
C VAL A 145 18.26 26.78 -2.58
N TYR A 146 19.27 26.09 -2.09
CA TYR A 146 19.32 24.63 -2.10
C TYR A 146 19.12 24.11 -0.67
N LEU A 147 18.12 23.25 -0.50
CA LEU A 147 17.81 22.56 0.74
C LEU A 147 18.50 21.20 0.69
N ASN A 148 19.48 20.97 1.57
CA ASN A 148 20.22 19.70 1.61
C ASN A 148 19.43 18.61 2.35
N GLY A 149 18.42 18.06 1.68
CA GLY A 149 17.55 17.01 2.22
C GLY A 149 18.33 15.78 2.67
N LEU A 150 19.32 15.34 1.87
CA LEU A 150 20.12 14.16 2.19
C LEU A 150 20.96 14.38 3.45
N GLY A 151 21.61 15.54 3.57
CA GLY A 151 22.40 15.89 4.74
C GLY A 151 21.56 15.92 6.01
N MET A 152 20.39 16.57 5.97
CA MET A 152 19.48 16.60 7.13
C MET A 152 18.96 15.20 7.50
N GLN A 153 18.72 14.33 6.51
CA GLN A 153 18.23 12.96 6.73
C GLN A 153 19.32 11.98 7.21
N HIS A 154 20.59 12.35 7.12
CA HIS A 154 21.74 11.57 7.62
C HIS A 154 22.49 12.28 8.76
N ASP A 155 21.88 13.30 9.35
CA ASP A 155 22.47 14.01 10.49
C ASP A 155 22.25 13.19 11.77
N PRO A 156 23.34 12.77 12.47
CA PRO A 156 23.25 11.93 13.66
C PRO A 156 22.50 12.59 14.84
N ASP A 157 22.37 13.92 14.84
CA ASP A 157 21.60 14.64 15.87
C ASP A 157 20.09 14.37 15.74
N TYR A 158 19.61 14.04 14.53
CA TYR A 158 18.21 13.68 14.27
C TYR A 158 18.02 12.17 13.99
N TYR A 159 19.03 11.51 13.46
CA TYR A 159 19.03 10.09 13.11
C TYR A 159 20.28 9.38 13.67
N PRO A 160 20.28 8.91 14.93
CA PRO A 160 21.43 8.21 15.51
C PRO A 160 21.88 7.03 14.65
N GLU A 161 23.16 6.74 14.41
CA GLU A 161 23.57 5.69 13.45
C GLU A 161 22.89 5.83 12.05
N PRO A 162 22.99 7.00 11.39
CA PRO A 162 22.17 7.36 10.23
C PRO A 162 22.37 6.45 9.00
N ASP A 163 23.56 5.83 8.88
CA ASP A 163 23.90 4.91 7.79
C ASP A 163 23.37 3.48 8.01
N THR A 164 22.73 3.21 9.16
CA THR A 164 22.17 1.89 9.47
C THR A 164 20.70 1.80 9.06
N PHE A 165 20.33 0.78 8.29
CA PHE A 165 18.93 0.50 7.96
C PHE A 165 18.18 0.02 9.21
N ASP A 166 17.43 0.93 9.82
CA ASP A 166 16.64 0.69 11.03
C ASP A 166 15.20 1.19 10.81
N PRO A 167 14.27 0.29 10.44
CA PRO A 167 12.89 0.65 10.15
C PRO A 167 12.08 1.00 11.40
N ASP A 168 12.51 0.58 12.60
CA ASP A 168 11.77 0.78 13.84
C ASP A 168 11.71 2.28 14.24
N ARG A 169 12.63 3.08 13.69
CA ARG A 169 12.66 4.55 13.84
C ARG A 169 11.39 5.28 13.40
N PHE A 170 10.62 4.67 12.51
CA PHE A 170 9.40 5.23 11.96
C PHE A 170 8.14 4.67 12.64
N LEU A 171 8.29 3.89 13.72
CA LEU A 171 7.17 3.46 14.54
C LEU A 171 6.61 4.65 15.35
N PRO A 172 5.29 4.73 15.56
CA PRO A 172 4.66 5.84 16.27
C PRO A 172 5.22 6.12 17.67
N GLU A 173 5.68 5.09 18.37
CA GLU A 173 6.31 5.18 19.69
C GLU A 173 7.71 5.81 19.68
N ASN A 174 8.39 5.82 18.52
CA ASN A 174 9.75 6.31 18.35
C ASN A 174 9.80 7.67 17.62
N ASP A 175 8.66 8.17 17.15
CA ASP A 175 8.54 9.47 16.51
C ASP A 175 8.44 10.58 17.56
N ASP A 176 9.47 11.44 17.61
CA ASP A 176 9.54 12.60 18.48
C ASP A 176 9.03 13.89 17.80
N GLY A 177 8.63 13.81 16.53
CA GLY A 177 8.14 14.92 15.73
C GLY A 177 9.21 15.93 15.33
N THR A 178 10.50 15.66 15.58
CA THR A 178 11.59 16.62 15.28
C THR A 178 12.39 16.26 14.04
N ARG A 179 12.25 15.02 13.54
CA ARG A 179 13.10 14.49 12.47
C ARG A 179 12.77 15.10 11.10
N PRO A 180 13.78 15.64 10.38
CA PRO A 180 13.57 16.21 9.05
C PRO A 180 13.43 15.10 7.98
N TYR A 181 12.25 14.49 7.88
CA TYR A 181 11.94 13.46 6.87
C TYR A 181 11.12 14.03 5.71
N MET A 182 11.80 14.36 4.60
CA MET A 182 11.20 15.02 3.42
C MET A 182 11.63 14.37 2.09
N PRO A 183 11.53 13.02 1.93
CA PRO A 183 11.99 12.34 0.71
C PRO A 183 11.22 12.75 -0.55
N PHE A 184 10.01 13.30 -0.37
CA PHE A 184 9.13 13.76 -1.44
C PHE A 184 8.88 15.27 -1.39
N GLY A 185 9.75 15.99 -0.67
CA GLY A 185 9.53 17.40 -0.32
C GLY A 185 8.41 17.60 0.69
N GLU A 186 8.12 18.85 0.97
CA GLU A 186 7.10 19.27 1.93
C GLU A 186 6.30 20.47 1.38
N GLY A 187 5.08 20.64 1.88
CA GLY A 187 4.19 21.73 1.51
C GLY A 187 3.50 21.53 0.15
N PRO A 188 2.94 22.60 -0.45
CA PRO A 188 2.11 22.52 -1.66
C PRO A 188 2.80 22.04 -2.94
N ARG A 189 4.11 21.79 -2.89
CA ARG A 189 4.93 21.30 -4.01
C ARG A 189 5.59 19.95 -3.67
N ASN A 190 4.98 19.20 -2.75
CA ASN A 190 5.37 17.80 -2.52
C ASN A 190 5.00 16.92 -3.74
N CYS A 191 5.62 15.74 -3.82
CA CYS A 191 5.34 14.76 -4.87
C CYS A 191 3.83 14.36 -4.88
N ILE A 192 3.28 14.11 -6.07
CA ILE A 192 1.87 13.74 -6.31
C ILE A 192 1.70 12.23 -6.32
#